data_AF-A0A1X1Y9I7-F1
#
_entry.id   AF-A0A1X1Y9I7-F1
#
_cell.length_a   1.000
_cell.length_b   1.000
_cell.length_c   1.000
_cell.angle_alpha   90.00
_cell.angle_beta   90.00
_cell.angle_gamma   90.00
#
_symmetry.space_group_name_H-M   'P 1'
#
loop_
_entity.id
_entity.type
_entity.pdbx_description
1 polymer ?
#
loop_
_entity_poly.entity_id
_entity_poly.type
_entity_poly.pdbx_seq_one_letter_code
_entity_poly.pdbx_strand_id
1 'polypeptide(L)'
;MTQVTDRAAITESLLGRLSELDHLKESYQDKKAAVAQAQAAEDAAAEAYGTKIAELLETGWATPAALASQGHEAPKKRNGARRRPSAGETSQDHSAAEHQ
;
A
#
# COMPACT_ATOMS: atom_id res chain seq x y z
N MET A 1 49.94 -18.24 -2.02
CA MET A 1 49.00 -17.13 -2.29
C MET A 1 48.42 -17.35 -3.67
N THR A 2 47.31 -18.08 -3.75
CA THR A 2 46.64 -18.43 -5.00
C THR A 2 45.96 -17.19 -5.57
N GLN A 3 46.60 -16.65 -6.60
CA GLN A 3 46.23 -15.48 -7.36
C GLN A 3 44.87 -15.70 -8.06
N VAL A 4 44.01 -14.68 -7.95
CA VAL A 4 42.82 -14.38 -8.78
C VAL A 4 42.29 -15.56 -9.61
N THR A 5 41.42 -16.37 -9.02
CA THR A 5 40.67 -17.42 -9.74
C THR A 5 39.58 -16.74 -10.57
N ASP A 6 39.91 -16.46 -11.83
CA ASP A 6 39.10 -15.85 -12.89
C ASP A 6 38.18 -14.68 -12.47
N ARG A 7 38.72 -13.46 -12.56
CA ARG A 7 37.99 -12.21 -12.31
C ARG A 7 36.79 -12.04 -13.24
N ALA A 8 36.81 -12.60 -14.46
CA ALA A 8 35.70 -12.50 -15.39
C ALA A 8 34.50 -13.34 -14.91
N ALA A 9 34.76 -14.59 -14.52
CA ALA A 9 33.72 -15.48 -13.98
C ALA A 9 33.07 -14.92 -12.70
N ILE A 10 33.86 -14.31 -11.81
CA ILE A 10 33.33 -13.65 -10.60
C ILE A 10 32.44 -12.47 -10.96
N THR A 11 32.87 -11.65 -11.95
CA THR A 11 32.11 -10.47 -12.38
C THR A 11 30.79 -10.87 -13.03
N GLU A 12 30.79 -11.89 -13.89
CA GLU A 12 29.58 -12.41 -14.54
C GLU A 12 28.59 -12.98 -13.50
N SER A 13 29.06 -13.77 -12.54
CA SER A 13 28.21 -14.28 -11.46
C SER A 13 27.63 -13.16 -10.59
N LEU A 14 28.43 -12.13 -10.29
CA LEU A 14 27.98 -10.98 -9.52
C LEU A 14 26.92 -10.16 -10.27
N LEU A 15 27.13 -9.91 -11.56
CA LEU A 15 26.18 -9.20 -12.42
C LEU A 15 24.86 -9.96 -12.51
N GLY A 16 24.90 -11.29 -12.66
CA GLY A 16 23.69 -12.13 -12.66
C GLY A 16 22.90 -12.01 -11.35
N ARG A 17 23.57 -12.07 -10.20
CA ARG A 17 22.93 -11.92 -8.88
C ARG A 17 22.38 -10.52 -8.64
N LEU A 18 23.06 -9.49 -9.12
CA LEU A 18 22.57 -8.11 -9.03
C LEU A 18 21.32 -7.91 -9.89
N SER A 19 21.31 -8.44 -11.11
CA SER A 19 20.13 -8.42 -11.98
C SER A 19 18.95 -9.17 -11.36
N GLU A 20 19.19 -10.33 -10.73
CA GLU A 20 18.15 -11.06 -10.00
C GLU A 20 17.62 -10.26 -8.81
N LEU A 21 18.49 -9.59 -8.06
CA LEU A 21 18.11 -8.75 -6.94
C LEU A 21 17.28 -7.54 -7.39
N ASP A 22 17.63 -6.92 -8.52
CA ASP A 22 16.87 -5.82 -9.11
C ASP A 22 15.46 -6.29 -9.52
N HIS A 23 15.35 -7.44 -10.18
CA HIS A 23 14.04 -8.03 -10.50
C HIS A 23 13.20 -8.36 -9.26
N LEU A 24 13.82 -8.92 -8.22
CA LEU A 24 13.12 -9.20 -6.96
C LEU A 24 12.67 -7.91 -6.27
N LYS A 25 13.49 -6.85 -6.32
CA LYS A 25 13.14 -5.54 -5.78
C LYS A 25 11.94 -4.94 -6.51
N GLU A 26 11.94 -4.96 -7.84
CA GLU A 26 10.80 -4.50 -8.65
C GLU A 26 9.53 -5.29 -8.30
N SER A 27 9.63 -6.63 -8.35
CA SER A 27 8.51 -7.51 -7.99
C SER A 27 7.98 -7.24 -6.58
N TYR A 28 8.87 -7.03 -5.62
CA TYR A 28 8.48 -6.69 -4.25
C TYR A 28 7.73 -5.35 -4.17
N GLN A 29 8.19 -4.31 -4.87
CA GLN A 29 7.49 -3.02 -4.88
C GLN A 29 6.12 -3.14 -5.55
N ASP A 30 6.00 -3.89 -6.64
CA ASP A 30 4.73 -4.11 -7.32
C ASP A 30 3.72 -4.84 -6.42
N LYS A 31 4.16 -5.91 -5.75
CA LYS A 31 3.28 -6.65 -4.82
C LYS A 31 2.92 -5.78 -3.61
N LYS A 32 3.83 -4.98 -3.10
CA LYS A 32 3.56 -4.03 -2.02
C LYS A 32 2.51 -2.99 -2.45
N ALA A 33 2.59 -2.46 -3.67
CA ALA A 33 1.59 -1.55 -4.21
C ALA A 33 0.23 -2.24 -4.37
N ALA A 34 0.19 -3.48 -4.89
CA ALA A 34 -1.02 -4.26 -5.03
C ALA A 34 -1.71 -4.53 -3.67
N VAL A 35 -0.95 -4.83 -2.62
CA VAL A 35 -1.49 -5.01 -1.26
C VAL A 35 -2.08 -3.70 -0.74
N ALA A 36 -1.41 -2.56 -0.95
CA ALA A 36 -1.93 -1.26 -0.53
C ALA A 36 -3.25 -0.91 -1.24
N GLN A 37 -3.35 -1.21 -2.54
CA GLN A 37 -4.59 -1.02 -3.31
C GLN A 37 -5.71 -1.94 -2.82
N ALA A 38 -5.41 -3.23 -2.59
CA ALA A 38 -6.37 -4.18 -2.07
C ALA A 38 -6.91 -3.77 -0.69
N GLN A 39 -6.03 -3.29 0.20
CA GLN A 39 -6.45 -2.77 1.51
C GLN A 39 -7.34 -1.53 1.37
N ALA A 40 -6.99 -0.60 0.47
CA ALA A 40 -7.84 0.58 0.24
C ALA A 40 -9.22 0.21 -0.32
N ALA A 41 -9.29 -0.81 -1.19
CA ALA A 41 -10.55 -1.33 -1.71
C ALA A 41 -11.38 -2.03 -0.64
N GLU A 42 -10.74 -2.82 0.24
CA GLU A 42 -11.39 -3.43 1.41
C GLU A 42 -11.96 -2.35 2.34
N ASP A 43 -11.18 -1.32 2.67
CA ASP A 43 -11.60 -0.22 3.52
C ASP A 43 -12.80 0.52 2.92
N ALA A 44 -12.77 0.81 1.61
CA ALA A 44 -13.88 1.44 0.90
C ALA A 44 -15.16 0.58 0.91
N ALA A 45 -15.02 -0.73 0.69
CA ALA A 45 -16.14 -1.67 0.76
C ALA A 45 -16.71 -1.75 2.17
N ALA A 46 -15.86 -1.77 3.19
CA ALA A 46 -16.27 -1.80 4.60
C ALA A 46 -17.04 -0.53 4.99
N GLU A 47 -16.59 0.66 4.59
CA GLU A 47 -17.31 1.91 4.83
C GLU A 47 -18.65 1.95 4.11
N ALA A 48 -18.70 1.52 2.84
CA ALA A 48 -19.95 1.47 2.07
C ALA A 48 -20.96 0.49 2.71
N TYR A 49 -20.50 -0.68 3.11
CA TYR A 49 -21.33 -1.69 3.77
C TYR A 49 -21.83 -1.21 5.14
N GLY A 50 -20.96 -0.62 5.96
CA GLY A 50 -21.33 -0.02 7.24
C GLY A 50 -22.35 1.11 7.07
N THR A 51 -22.19 1.95 6.04
CA THR A 51 -23.16 3.01 5.69
C THR A 51 -24.53 2.41 5.37
N LYS A 52 -24.60 1.33 4.57
CA LYS A 52 -25.87 0.65 4.28
C LYS A 52 -26.54 0.01 5.48
N ILE A 53 -25.76 -0.56 6.39
CA ILE A 53 -26.28 -1.03 7.69
C ILE A 53 -26.89 0.13 8.47
N ALA A 54 -26.19 1.27 8.55
CA ALA A 54 -26.66 2.45 9.27
C ALA A 54 -27.94 3.03 8.65
N GLU A 55 -27.99 3.18 7.33
CA GLU A 55 -29.19 3.63 6.59
C GLU A 55 -30.39 2.73 6.91
N LEU A 56 -30.22 1.40 6.86
CA LEU A 56 -31.29 0.45 7.17
C LEU A 56 -31.79 0.57 8.61
N LEU A 57 -30.88 0.75 9.56
CA LEU A 57 -31.24 0.96 10.97
C LEU A 57 -31.98 2.29 11.17
N GLU A 58 -31.57 3.35 10.47
CA GLU A 58 -32.22 4.67 10.55
C GLU A 58 -33.66 4.64 10.02
N THR A 59 -33.95 3.80 9.02
CA THR A 59 -35.33 3.64 8.53
C THR A 59 -36.29 3.05 9.57
N GLY A 60 -35.77 2.37 10.60
CA GLY A 60 -36.56 1.67 11.62
C GLY A 60 -37.17 0.34 11.15
N TRP A 61 -36.93 -0.09 9.91
CA TRP A 61 -37.42 -1.37 9.36
C TRP A 61 -36.56 -2.57 9.78
N ALA A 62 -35.37 -2.32 10.30
CA ALA A 62 -34.46 -3.34 10.79
C ALA A 62 -33.96 -3.00 12.20
N THR A 63 -33.61 -4.04 12.96
CA THR A 63 -32.92 -3.88 14.25
C THR A 63 -31.52 -4.48 14.15
N PRO A 64 -30.55 -4.05 14.99
CA PRO A 64 -29.21 -4.63 14.99
C PRO A 64 -29.23 -6.14 15.22
N ALA A 65 -30.12 -6.65 16.08
CA ALA A 65 -30.27 -8.07 16.34
C ALA A 65 -30.81 -8.84 15.11
N ALA A 66 -31.78 -8.25 14.38
CA ALA A 66 -32.30 -8.86 13.16
C ALA A 66 -31.24 -8.91 12.05
N LEU A 67 -30.45 -7.85 11.87
CA LEU A 67 -29.33 -7.84 10.93
C LEU A 67 -28.25 -8.86 11.32
N ALA A 68 -27.86 -8.91 12.59
CA ALA A 68 -26.88 -9.87 13.07
C ALA A 68 -27.34 -11.33 12.90
N SER A 69 -28.65 -11.61 13.08
CA SER A 69 -29.21 -12.95 12.84
C SER A 69 -29.11 -13.41 11.38
N GLN A 70 -28.98 -12.46 10.45
CA GLN A 70 -28.79 -12.70 9.02
C GLN A 70 -27.30 -12.69 8.62
N GLY A 71 -26.39 -12.53 9.59
CA GLY A 71 -24.95 -12.42 9.35
C GLY A 71 -24.48 -11.01 8.98
N HIS A 72 -25.33 -10.00 9.12
CA HIS A 72 -24.97 -8.61 8.88
C HIS A 72 -24.50 -7.93 10.16
N GLU A 73 -23.19 -7.73 10.27
CA GLU A 73 -22.59 -6.96 11.35
C GLU A 73 -21.76 -5.80 10.77
N ALA A 74 -21.83 -4.63 11.42
CA ALA A 74 -21.06 -3.47 11.00
C ALA A 74 -19.56 -3.79 11.12
N PRO A 75 -18.76 -3.59 10.06
CA PRO A 75 -17.32 -3.82 10.13
C PRO A 75 -16.71 -2.99 11.26
N LYS A 76 -15.98 -3.65 12.16
CA LYS A 76 -15.29 -2.97 13.24
C LYS A 76 -14.20 -2.09 12.63
N LYS A 77 -14.37 -0.77 12.66
CA LYS A 77 -13.34 0.17 12.19
C LYS A 77 -12.03 -0.19 12.86
N ARG A 78 -11.06 -0.65 12.07
CA ARG A 78 -9.71 -0.88 12.57
C ARG A 78 -9.11 0.51 12.81
N ASN A 79 -9.19 1.01 14.05
CA ASN A 79 -8.49 2.23 14.46
C ASN A 79 -6.98 1.97 14.32
N GLY A 80 -6.46 2.18 13.11
CA GLY A 80 -5.14 1.74 12.70
C GLY A 80 -4.41 2.83 11.94
N ALA A 81 -3.59 3.57 12.70
CA ALA A 81 -2.51 4.43 12.25
C ALA A 81 -2.91 5.70 11.49
N ARG A 82 -2.85 6.83 12.22
CA ARG A 82 -2.41 8.15 11.75
C ARG A 82 -1.58 8.00 10.48
N ARG A 83 -2.16 8.34 9.32
CA ARG A 83 -1.40 8.62 8.10
C ARG A 83 -0.43 9.73 8.46
N ARG A 84 0.80 9.38 8.80
CA ARG A 84 1.88 10.35 9.01
C ARG A 84 2.22 10.83 7.60
N PRO A 85 1.94 12.10 7.24
CA PRO A 85 2.33 12.60 5.94
C PRO A 85 3.86 12.50 5.87
N SER A 86 4.35 11.73 4.89
CA SER A 86 5.75 11.75 4.53
C SER A 86 5.98 13.13 3.90
N ALA A 87 6.50 14.08 4.69
CA ALA A 87 6.99 15.35 4.20
C ALA A 87 8.23 15.06 3.33
N GLY A 88 7.96 14.82 2.05
CA GLY A 88 8.94 14.70 0.98
C GLY A 88 8.48 15.54 -0.20
N GLU A 89 8.02 16.77 0.09
CA GLU A 89 7.68 17.78 -0.89
C GLU A 89 8.88 18.72 -1.00
N THR A 90 9.99 18.21 -1.53
CA THR A 90 11.00 19.05 -2.16
C THR A 90 10.41 19.51 -3.49
N SER A 91 9.66 20.61 -3.44
CA SER A 91 9.30 21.39 -4.61
C SER A 91 10.59 21.84 -5.30
N GLN A 92 10.90 21.20 -6.42
CA GLN A 92 11.63 21.82 -7.51
C GLN A 92 10.63 22.67 -8.31
N ASP A 93 10.84 23.98 -8.36
CA ASP A 93 10.37 24.88 -9.43
C ASP A 93 11.18 26.19 -9.30
N HIS A 94 12.21 26.36 -10.14
CA HIS A 94 12.24 27.30 -11.29
C HIS A 94 12.36 28.78 -10.86
N SER A 95 13.53 29.41 -11.02
CA SER A 95 13.98 30.13 -12.23
C SER A 95 13.72 31.65 -12.18
N ALA A 96 14.82 32.41 -12.26
CA ALA A 96 14.99 33.72 -12.89
C ALA A 96 14.46 35.02 -12.24
N ALA A 97 15.24 36.10 -12.49
CA ALA A 97 15.01 37.54 -12.30
C ALA A 97 15.21 38.09 -10.87
N GLU A 98 15.82 39.24 -10.60
CA GLU A 98 16.62 40.25 -11.32
C GLU A 98 17.12 41.24 -10.24
N HIS A 99 18.22 41.94 -10.53
CA HIS A 99 18.61 43.28 -10.06
C HIS A 99 18.12 43.84 -8.69
N GLN A 100 19.09 44.12 -7.80
CA GLN A 100 19.49 45.49 -7.40
C GLN A 100 20.84 45.49 -6.69
#